data_AF-A0A9X6GBZ5-F1
#
_entry.id   AF-A0A9X6GBZ5-F1
#
_cell.length_a   1.000
_cell.length_b   1.000
_cell.length_c   1.000
_cell.angle_alpha   90.00
_cell.angle_beta   90.00
_cell.angle_gamma   90.00
#
_symmetry.space_group_name_H-M   'P 1'
#
loop_
_entity.id
_entity.type
_entity.pdbx_description
1 polymer ?
#
loop_
_entity_poly.entity_id
_entity_poly.type
_entity_poly.pdbx_seq_one_letter_code
_entity_poly.pdbx_strand_id
1 'polypeptide(L)'
;MIIENRKTISGIEYWDNKEKRSLFVPTGEEQGFEVTVNPESMIIKHADNKVIGVEVIDANTEINLNDMNAEQLLSFAKDNGIDVPGKLKKEETIRNYVVEQLTNDTE
;
A
#
# COMPACT_ATOMS: atom_id res chain seq x y z
N MET A 1 -6.88 -2.20 26.72
CA MET A 1 -6.98 -1.11 25.74
C MET A 1 -8.45 -0.89 25.47
N ILE A 2 -8.97 0.25 25.90
CA ILE A 2 -10.36 0.63 25.67
C ILE A 2 -10.35 1.70 24.58
N ILE A 3 -11.08 1.47 23.50
CA ILE A 3 -11.15 2.39 22.35
C ILE A 3 -12.56 2.91 22.18
N GLU A 4 -12.70 4.16 21.75
CA GLU A 4 -13.98 4.68 21.28
C GLU A 4 -14.37 3.95 19.99
N ASN A 5 -15.58 3.37 19.98
CA ASN A 5 -16.12 2.63 18.84
C ASN A 5 -17.16 3.47 18.09
N ARG A 6 -18.07 4.15 18.82
CA ARG A 6 -19.11 5.00 18.24
C ARG A 6 -19.56 6.10 19.20
N LYS A 7 -19.87 7.27 18.65
CA LYS A 7 -20.52 8.38 19.35
C LYS A 7 -21.92 8.64 18.82
N THR A 8 -22.89 8.83 19.71
CA THR A 8 -24.30 9.11 19.38
C THR A 8 -24.87 10.22 20.25
N ILE A 9 -26.10 10.66 19.97
CA ILE A 9 -26.82 11.64 20.81
C ILE A 9 -27.10 11.14 22.23
N SER A 10 -27.10 9.82 22.44
CA SER A 10 -27.43 9.21 23.73
C SER A 10 -26.20 8.93 24.59
N GLY A 11 -25.00 8.89 23.99
CA GLY A 11 -23.79 8.49 24.68
C GLY A 11 -22.68 8.03 23.75
N ILE A 12 -21.59 7.57 24.35
CA ILE A 12 -20.40 7.06 23.67
C ILE A 12 -20.28 5.56 23.97
N GLU A 13 -20.11 4.77 22.93
CA GLU A 13 -19.82 3.34 23.01
C GLU A 13 -18.32 3.08 22.81
N TYR A 14 -17.77 2.25 23.67
CA TYR A 14 -16.37 1.84 23.69
C TYR A 14 -16.24 0.33 23.55
N TRP A 15 -15.09 -0.11 23.05
CA TRP A 15 -14.71 -1.52 23.00
C TRP A 15 -13.55 -1.80 23.96
N ASP A 16 -13.76 -2.71 24.93
CA ASP A 16 -12.71 -3.19 25.82
C ASP A 16 -12.02 -4.45 25.25
N ASN A 17 -10.78 -4.30 24.80
CA ASN A 17 -9.99 -5.42 24.27
C ASN A 17 -9.56 -6.45 25.32
N LYS A 18 -9.49 -6.07 26.60
CA LYS A 18 -9.08 -6.95 27.70
C LYS A 18 -10.25 -7.85 28.12
N GLU A 19 -11.43 -7.25 28.28
CA GLU A 19 -12.63 -7.96 28.74
C GLU A 19 -13.52 -8.46 27.59
N LYS A 20 -13.21 -8.10 26.34
CA LYS A 20 -13.92 -8.52 25.12
C LYS A 20 -15.41 -8.17 25.15
N ARG A 21 -15.74 -6.95 25.59
CA ARG A 21 -17.12 -6.46 25.69
C ARG A 21 -17.24 -4.99 25.28
N SER A 22 -18.45 -4.60 24.88
CA SER A 22 -18.82 -3.19 24.71
C SER A 22 -19.10 -2.53 26.05
N LEU A 23 -18.70 -1.28 26.20
CA LEU A 23 -19.02 -0.40 27.32
C LEU A 23 -19.78 0.80 26.78
N PHE A 24 -20.89 1.19 27.42
CA PHE A 24 -21.68 2.36 27.02
C PHE A 24 -21.67 3.39 28.16
N VAL A 25 -21.32 4.63 27.82
CA VAL A 25 -21.35 5.78 28.74
C VAL A 25 -22.41 6.76 28.24
N PRO A 26 -23.52 6.97 28.99
CA PRO A 26 -24.54 7.96 28.68
C PRO A 26 -23.97 9.38 28.60
N THR A 27 -24.60 10.23 27.79
CA THR A 27 -24.24 11.65 27.73
C THR A 27 -24.43 12.33 29.09
N GLY A 28 -23.38 12.95 29.61
CA GLY A 28 -23.40 13.65 30.89
C GLY A 28 -22.92 12.84 32.09
N GLU A 29 -22.61 11.55 31.91
CA GLU A 29 -21.94 10.75 32.94
C GLU A 29 -20.41 10.83 32.81
N GLU A 30 -19.73 10.83 33.96
CA GLU A 30 -18.28 10.83 34.01
C GLU A 30 -17.71 9.45 33.65
N GLN A 31 -16.65 9.49 32.87
CA GLN A 31 -15.98 8.31 32.38
C GLN A 31 -14.97 7.79 33.41
N GLY A 32 -15.25 6.60 33.98
CA GLY A 32 -14.42 5.98 35.04
C GLY A 32 -13.23 5.15 34.56
N PHE A 33 -12.82 5.26 33.30
CA PHE A 33 -11.72 4.47 32.72
C PHE A 33 -10.92 5.28 31.71
N GLU A 34 -9.64 4.93 31.55
CA GLU A 34 -8.76 5.58 30.57
C GLU A 34 -9.07 5.09 29.14
N VAL A 35 -9.30 6.03 28.23
CA VAL A 35 -9.49 5.76 26.81
C VAL A 35 -8.17 5.84 26.09
N THR A 36 -7.86 4.81 25.32
CA THR A 36 -6.73 4.83 24.40
C THR A 36 -7.12 5.63 23.15
N VAL A 37 -6.58 6.85 23.04
CA VAL A 37 -6.67 7.68 21.84
C VAL A 37 -5.54 7.27 20.89
N ASN A 38 -5.86 7.05 19.61
CA ASN A 38 -4.90 6.67 18.56
C ASN A 38 -4.08 5.39 18.89
N PRO A 39 -4.73 4.23 19.10
CA PRO A 39 -3.99 2.98 19.28
C PRO A 39 -3.12 2.66 18.07
N GLU A 40 -2.01 1.95 18.27
CA GLU A 40 -1.13 1.53 17.17
C GLU A 40 -1.86 0.72 16.08
N SER A 41 -2.95 0.04 16.44
CA SER A 41 -3.82 -0.66 15.48
C SER A 41 -4.63 0.27 14.57
N MET A 42 -4.83 1.54 14.97
CA MET A 42 -5.43 2.61 14.17
C MET A 42 -4.40 3.45 13.43
N ILE A 43 -3.09 3.21 13.67
CA ILE A 43 -2.12 3.57 12.66
C ILE A 43 -2.52 2.71 11.46
N ILE A 44 -3.19 3.34 10.49
CA ILE A 44 -3.06 2.93 9.11
C ILE A 44 -1.55 2.85 8.98
N LYS A 45 -1.01 1.63 9.01
CA LYS A 45 0.19 1.36 8.29
C LYS A 45 -0.24 1.82 6.92
N HIS A 46 0.08 3.07 6.61
CA HIS A 46 0.49 3.41 5.27
C HIS A 46 1.60 2.39 5.10
N ALA A 47 1.23 1.20 4.61
CA ALA A 47 2.13 0.40 3.85
C ALA A 47 2.70 1.45 2.93
N ASP A 48 3.96 1.75 3.14
CA ASP A 48 4.73 2.71 2.38
C ASP A 48 4.23 2.61 0.93
N ASN A 49 3.39 3.56 0.51
CA ASN A 49 2.64 3.55 -0.75
C ASN A 49 2.17 2.20 -1.32
N LYS A 50 1.64 1.24 -0.54
CA LYS A 50 0.94 0.08 -1.16
C LYS A 50 -0.50 0.46 -1.49
N VAL A 51 -0.63 1.24 -2.56
CA VAL A 51 -1.85 1.33 -3.32
C VAL A 51 -2.20 -0.09 -3.78
N ILE A 52 -3.33 -0.60 -3.30
CA ILE A 52 -3.96 -1.80 -3.86
C ILE A 52 -4.58 -1.35 -5.20
N GLY A 53 -3.75 -1.31 -6.25
CA GLY A 53 -4.21 -1.15 -7.63
C GLY A 53 -3.98 0.19 -8.34
N VAL A 54 -2.88 0.91 -8.09
CA VAL A 54 -2.22 1.82 -9.06
C VAL A 54 -0.74 1.93 -8.63
N GLU A 55 0.20 1.44 -9.43
CA GLU A 55 1.64 1.63 -9.20
C GLU A 55 1.97 3.13 -9.16
N VAL A 56 2.31 3.63 -7.97
CA VAL A 56 3.02 4.89 -7.82
C VAL A 56 4.50 4.53 -7.76
N ILE A 57 5.16 4.58 -8.91
CA ILE A 57 6.60 4.35 -9.03
C ILE A 57 7.30 5.60 -8.49
N ASP A 58 7.86 5.50 -7.29
CA ASP A 58 8.76 6.51 -6.74
C ASP A 58 10.04 6.55 -7.59
N ALA A 59 10.52 7.74 -7.94
CA ALA A 59 11.61 7.99 -8.89
C ALA A 59 12.99 7.44 -8.45
N ASN A 60 13.07 6.84 -7.27
CA ASN A 60 14.26 6.18 -6.73
C ASN A 60 14.04 4.69 -6.38
N THR A 61 12.95 4.09 -6.83
CA THR A 61 12.81 2.62 -6.77
C THR A 61 13.70 2.05 -7.87
N GLU A 62 14.80 1.38 -7.51
CA GLU A 62 15.57 0.57 -8.46
C GLU A 62 14.61 -0.45 -9.09
N ILE A 63 14.20 -0.20 -10.34
CA ILE A 63 13.32 -1.10 -11.07
C ILE A 63 14.09 -2.40 -11.30
N ASN A 64 13.74 -3.45 -10.54
CA ASN A 64 14.36 -4.75 -10.71
C ASN A 64 13.72 -5.51 -11.88
N LEU A 65 14.23 -5.28 -13.09
CA LEU A 65 13.83 -6.04 -14.28
C LEU A 65 14.15 -7.54 -14.17
N ASN A 66 14.99 -7.96 -13.20
CA ASN A 66 15.36 -9.36 -13.05
C ASN A 66 14.23 -10.27 -12.57
N ASP A 67 13.28 -9.71 -11.83
CA ASP A 67 12.16 -10.46 -11.25
C ASP A 67 10.91 -10.43 -12.14
N MET A 68 10.93 -9.66 -13.24
CA MET A 68 9.81 -9.54 -14.16
C MET A 68 9.73 -10.71 -15.15
N ASN A 69 8.50 -11.17 -15.39
CA ASN A 69 8.19 -12.13 -16.46
C ASN A 69 8.07 -11.44 -17.84
N ALA A 70 7.90 -12.22 -18.91
CA ALA A 70 7.87 -11.70 -20.27
C ALA A 70 6.77 -10.64 -20.51
N GLU A 71 5.57 -10.82 -19.94
CA GLU A 71 4.47 -9.87 -20.11
C GLU A 71 4.75 -8.56 -19.39
N GLN A 72 5.30 -8.64 -18.18
CA GLN A 72 5.68 -7.48 -17.37
C GLN A 72 6.80 -6.69 -18.05
N LEU A 73 7.80 -7.36 -18.61
CA LEU A 73 8.88 -6.73 -19.37
C LEU A 73 8.35 -6.00 -20.62
N LEU A 74 7.38 -6.59 -21.32
CA LEU A 74 6.76 -5.96 -22.49
C LEU A 74 5.90 -4.74 -22.11
N SER A 75 5.14 -4.82 -21.00
CA SER A 75 4.38 -3.68 -20.48
C SER A 75 5.31 -2.54 -20.10
N PHE A 76 6.35 -2.85 -19.33
CA PHE A 76 7.35 -1.88 -18.91
C PHE A 76 8.04 -1.21 -20.11
N ALA A 77 8.42 -1.98 -21.13
CA ALA A 77 8.99 -1.44 -22.37
C ALA A 77 8.04 -0.45 -23.04
N LYS A 78 6.76 -0.81 -23.18
CA LYS A 78 5.74 0.04 -23.79
C LYS A 78 5.50 1.34 -23.01
N ASP A 79 5.47 1.26 -21.69
CA ASP A 79 5.31 2.43 -20.81
C ASP A 79 6.51 3.40 -20.91
N ASN A 80 7.69 2.88 -21.26
CA ASN A 80 8.89 3.66 -21.54
C ASN A 80 9.09 3.97 -23.05
N GLY A 81 8.11 3.68 -23.91
CA GLY A 81 8.18 3.99 -25.35
C GLY A 81 9.09 3.08 -26.18
N ILE A 82 9.51 1.93 -25.65
CA ILE A 82 10.39 0.95 -26.30
C ILE A 82 9.55 -0.10 -27.04
N ASP A 83 9.74 -0.21 -28.36
CA ASP A 83 9.09 -1.23 -29.20
C ASP A 83 9.93 -2.52 -29.25
N VAL A 84 9.51 -3.54 -28.51
CA VAL A 84 10.22 -4.83 -28.44
C VAL A 84 9.86 -5.69 -29.67
N PRO A 85 10.84 -6.12 -30.49
CA PRO A 85 10.56 -6.96 -31.64
C PRO A 85 9.92 -8.30 -31.26
N GLY A 86 8.78 -8.66 -31.87
CA GLY A 86 8.04 -9.90 -31.58
C GLY A 86 8.77 -11.23 -31.86
N LYS A 87 9.98 -11.17 -32.43
CA LYS A 87 10.91 -12.30 -32.51
C LYS A 87 11.54 -12.68 -31.16
N LEU A 88 11.57 -11.74 -30.21
CA LEU A 88 12.10 -11.93 -28.87
C LEU A 88 11.02 -12.55 -27.98
N LYS A 89 11.25 -13.77 -27.51
CA LYS A 89 10.28 -14.51 -26.68
C LYS A 89 10.80 -14.92 -25.31
N LYS A 90 12.12 -14.84 -25.11
CA LYS A 90 12.76 -15.19 -23.83
C LYS A 90 12.88 -13.95 -22.96
N GLU A 91 12.56 -14.11 -21.68
CA GLU A 91 12.58 -13.04 -20.68
C GLU A 91 13.95 -12.33 -20.63
N GLU A 92 15.03 -13.10 -20.57
CA GLU A 92 16.40 -12.58 -20.58
C GLU A 92 16.69 -11.72 -21.82
N THR A 93 16.25 -12.15 -23.00
CA THR A 93 16.50 -11.42 -24.25
C THR A 93 15.67 -10.15 -24.34
N ILE A 94 14.43 -10.18 -23.87
CA ILE A 94 13.56 -8.99 -23.79
C ILE A 94 14.17 -7.99 -22.79
N ARG A 95 14.57 -8.46 -21.60
CA ARG A 95 15.20 -7.64 -20.56
C ARG A 95 16.44 -6.92 -21.07
N ASN A 96 17.37 -7.66 -21.68
CA ASN A 96 18.62 -7.07 -22.19
C ASN A 96 18.34 -6.00 -23.25
N TYR A 97 17.38 -6.25 -24.14
CA TYR A 97 16.97 -5.28 -25.15
C TYR A 97 16.40 -3.99 -24.53
N VAL A 98 15.51 -4.12 -23.54
CA VAL A 98 14.92 -2.96 -22.84
C VAL A 98 15.99 -2.15 -22.10
N VAL A 99 16.92 -2.81 -21.41
CA VAL A 99 18.04 -2.15 -20.72
C VAL A 99 18.90 -1.37 -21.70
N GLU A 100 19.25 -1.98 -22.84
CA GLU A 100 20.06 -1.33 -23.88
C GLU A 100 19.40 -0.06 -24.43
N GLN A 101 18.08 -0.10 -24.70
CA GLN A 101 17.36 1.09 -25.18
C GLN A 101 17.32 2.20 -24.12
N LEU A 102 17.06 1.87 -22.85
CA LEU A 102 17.06 2.86 -21.76
C LEU A 102 18.43 3.53 -21.57
N THR A 103 19.53 2.80 -21.78
CA THR A 103 20.88 3.37 -21.67
C THR A 103 21.27 4.22 -22.87
N ASN A 104 20.72 3.95 -24.05
CA ASN A 104 21.04 4.66 -25.28
C ASN A 104 20.30 6.01 -25.41
N ASP A 105 19.15 6.18 -24.77
CA ASP A 105 18.39 7.44 -24.78
C ASP A 105 19.00 8.54 -23.88
N THR A 106 20.12 8.25 -23.19
CA THR A 106 20.79 9.19 -22.26
C THR A 106 22.02 9.89 -22.88
N GLU A 107 22.27 9.74 -24.19
CA GLU A 107 23.38 10.41 -24.92
C GLU A 107 22.95 11.65 -25.72
#